data_AF-A0A9P3ZPD8-F1
#
_entry.id   AF-A0A9P3ZPD8-F1
#
_cell.length_a   1.000
_cell.length_b   1.000
_cell.length_c   1.000
_cell.angle_alpha   90.00
_cell.angle_beta   90.00
_cell.angle_gamma   90.00
#
_symmetry.space_group_name_H-M   'P 1'
#
loop_
_entity.id
_entity.type
_entity.pdbx_description
1 polymer ?
#
loop_
_entity_poly.entity_id
_entity_poly.type
_entity_poly.pdbx_seq_one_letter_code
_entity_poly.pdbx_strand_id
1 'polypeptide(L)'
;MSSDSKPQTDLKADVKRWLKARGLDYRWLAQQCFVSEVTVYNWMAKKKIPEVKEHIIRSLMMEMPVTLPSVKVETESRVILQLPPDVQAALERKALDSKMTLTDFLATKINEIVREGSPASSLVDEIEHEEFSEDKD
;
A
#
# COMPACT_ATOMS: atom_id res chain seq x y z
N MET A 1 33.34 -14.38 -9.91
CA MET A 1 32.29 -13.55 -9.26
C MET A 1 30.95 -14.01 -9.82
N SER A 2 30.10 -14.68 -9.04
CA SER A 2 28.82 -15.22 -9.52
C SER A 2 27.78 -15.13 -8.40
N SER A 3 27.18 -13.95 -8.25
CA SER A 3 26.23 -13.64 -7.19
C SER A 3 24.79 -13.42 -7.69
N ASP A 4 24.32 -14.16 -8.70
CA ASP A 4 22.99 -13.92 -9.29
C ASP A 4 21.99 -15.09 -9.21
N SER A 5 22.36 -16.25 -8.67
CA SER A 5 21.53 -17.46 -8.86
C SER A 5 20.49 -17.76 -7.77
N LYS A 6 20.33 -16.91 -6.74
CA LYS A 6 19.44 -17.20 -5.59
C LYS A 6 17.99 -16.67 -5.65
N PRO A 7 17.61 -15.59 -6.36
CA PRO A 7 16.23 -15.07 -6.28
C PRO A 7 15.20 -15.85 -7.13
N GLN A 8 15.64 -16.70 -8.06
CA GLN A 8 14.74 -17.38 -9.01
C GLN A 8 13.98 -18.57 -8.42
N THR A 9 14.54 -19.26 -7.43
CA THR A 9 13.87 -20.40 -6.79
C THR A 9 12.69 -19.94 -5.96
N ASP A 10 12.85 -18.84 -5.23
CA ASP A 10 11.80 -18.25 -4.40
C ASP A 10 10.68 -17.67 -5.27
N LEU A 11 11.04 -16.92 -6.33
CA LEU A 11 10.07 -16.39 -7.27
C LEU A 11 9.21 -17.49 -7.92
N LYS A 12 9.81 -18.61 -8.33
CA LYS A 12 9.04 -19.73 -8.91
C LYS A 12 8.03 -20.31 -7.92
N ALA A 13 8.40 -20.41 -6.64
CA ALA A 13 7.49 -20.88 -5.61
C ALA A 13 6.36 -19.87 -5.39
N ASP A 14 6.67 -18.57 -5.40
CA ASP A 14 5.68 -17.52 -5.20
C ASP A 14 4.73 -17.38 -6.39
N VAL A 15 5.21 -17.53 -7.63
CA VAL A 15 4.35 -17.56 -8.82
C VAL A 15 3.39 -18.75 -8.78
N LYS A 16 3.86 -19.93 -8.36
CA LYS A 16 3.00 -21.10 -8.18
C LYS A 16 1.92 -20.86 -7.12
N ARG A 17 2.28 -20.24 -6.00
CA ARG A 17 1.31 -19.88 -4.93
C ARG A 17 0.32 -18.82 -5.42
N TRP A 18 0.80 -17.80 -6.12
CA TRP A 18 0.01 -16.70 -6.65
C TRP A 18 -1.01 -17.19 -7.69
N LEU A 19 -0.58 -18.06 -8.61
CA LEU A 19 -1.48 -18.73 -9.56
C LEU A 19 -2.54 -19.56 -8.84
N LYS A 20 -2.13 -20.42 -7.90
CA LYS A 20 -3.04 -21.29 -7.15
C LYS A 20 -4.06 -20.50 -6.32
N ALA A 21 -3.64 -19.41 -5.69
CA ALA A 21 -4.52 -18.61 -4.84
C ALA A 21 -5.57 -17.83 -5.64
N ARG A 22 -5.30 -17.52 -6.92
CA ARG A 22 -6.26 -16.87 -7.83
C ARG A 22 -7.08 -17.86 -8.66
N GLY A 23 -6.77 -19.15 -8.60
CA GLY A 23 -7.36 -20.15 -9.49
C GLY A 23 -6.94 -19.95 -10.96
N LEU A 24 -5.72 -19.44 -11.20
CA LEU A 24 -5.17 -19.23 -12.54
C LEU A 24 -4.24 -20.37 -12.93
N ASP A 25 -4.28 -20.77 -14.19
CA ASP A 25 -3.46 -21.84 -14.74
C ASP A 25 -2.18 -21.34 -15.44
N TYR A 26 -1.24 -22.25 -15.69
CA TYR A 26 -0.04 -21.96 -16.48
C TYR A 26 -0.37 -21.50 -17.91
N ARG A 27 -1.49 -21.94 -18.46
CA ARG A 27 -2.00 -21.46 -19.76
C ARG A 27 -2.30 -19.96 -19.73
N TRP A 28 -2.88 -19.46 -18.64
CA TRP A 28 -3.14 -18.04 -18.47
C TRP A 28 -1.83 -17.25 -18.34
N LEU A 29 -0.89 -17.73 -17.53
CA LEU A 29 0.42 -17.09 -17.40
C LEU A 29 1.18 -17.05 -18.73
N ALA A 30 1.06 -18.12 -19.52
CA ALA A 30 1.66 -18.22 -20.84
C ALA A 30 1.13 -17.16 -21.81
N GLN A 31 -0.19 -16.89 -21.77
CA GLN A 31 -0.80 -15.81 -22.55
C GLN A 31 -0.23 -14.44 -22.16
N GLN A 32 -0.14 -14.14 -20.85
CA GLN A 32 0.41 -12.86 -20.39
C GLN A 32 1.90 -12.70 -20.70
N CYS A 33 2.65 -13.81 -20.68
CA CYS A 33 4.07 -13.81 -21.01
C CYS A 33 4.34 -13.92 -22.52
N PHE A 34 3.30 -14.04 -23.37
CA PHE A 34 3.41 -14.28 -24.81
C PHE A 34 4.29 -15.50 -25.15
N VAL A 35 4.10 -16.61 -24.44
CA VAL A 35 4.82 -17.87 -24.64
C VAL A 35 3.85 -19.05 -24.69
N SER A 36 4.35 -20.24 -25.02
CA SER A 36 3.56 -21.46 -24.92
C SER A 36 3.47 -21.96 -23.48
N GLU A 37 2.37 -22.64 -23.15
CA GLU A 37 2.16 -23.27 -21.84
C GLU A 37 3.30 -24.23 -21.46
N VAL A 38 3.80 -24.99 -22.43
CA VAL A 38 4.95 -25.89 -22.25
C VAL A 38 6.21 -25.13 -21.83
N THR A 39 6.39 -23.90 -22.31
CA THR A 39 7.53 -23.05 -21.94
C THR A 39 7.43 -22.64 -20.48
N VAL A 40 6.24 -22.22 -20.03
CA VAL A 40 5.98 -21.88 -18.62
C VAL A 40 6.17 -23.10 -17.72
N TYR A 41 5.65 -24.26 -18.12
CA TYR A 41 5.85 -25.52 -17.39
C TYR A 41 7.34 -25.84 -17.23
N ASN A 42 8.12 -25.72 -18.30
CA ASN A 42 9.56 -25.94 -18.28
C ASN A 42 10.30 -24.97 -17.34
N TRP A 43 9.90 -23.70 -17.27
CA TRP A 43 10.44 -22.74 -16.31
C TRP A 43 10.15 -23.13 -14.86
N MET A 44 8.92 -23.57 -14.59
CA MET A 44 8.47 -23.98 -13.26
C MET A 44 9.05 -25.32 -12.81
N ALA A 45 9.49 -26.16 -13.75
CA ALA A 45 10.06 -27.48 -13.50
C ALA A 45 11.59 -27.45 -13.34
N LYS A 46 12.34 -26.95 -14.34
CA LYS A 46 13.81 -27.05 -14.38
C LYS A 46 14.54 -25.83 -14.94
N LYS A 47 13.95 -25.09 -15.90
CA LYS A 47 14.64 -24.01 -16.63
C LYS A 47 14.62 -22.68 -15.87
N LYS A 48 15.64 -21.82 -16.05
CA LYS A 48 15.63 -20.44 -15.54
C LYS A 48 14.54 -19.64 -16.29
N ILE A 49 13.82 -18.77 -15.59
CA ILE A 49 12.92 -17.80 -16.22
C ILE A 49 13.80 -16.69 -16.82
N PRO A 50 13.69 -16.36 -18.11
CA PRO A 50 14.41 -15.23 -18.69
C PRO A 50 14.06 -13.92 -17.96
N GLU A 51 15.04 -13.05 -17.69
CA GLU A 51 14.86 -11.83 -16.87
C GLU A 51 13.72 -10.92 -17.36
N VAL A 52 13.57 -10.77 -18.68
CA VAL A 52 12.46 -10.00 -19.27
C VAL A 52 11.10 -10.59 -18.87
N LYS A 53 10.96 -11.91 -18.92
CA LYS A 53 9.72 -12.60 -18.54
C LYS A 53 9.52 -12.58 -17.03
N GLU A 54 10.62 -12.67 -16.28
CA GLU A 54 10.62 -12.52 -14.84
C GLU A 54 10.06 -11.17 -14.40
N HIS A 55 10.49 -10.08 -15.04
CA HIS A 55 9.98 -8.74 -14.77
C HIS A 55 8.48 -8.65 -15.07
N ILE A 56 8.02 -9.17 -16.21
CA ILE A 56 6.58 -9.24 -16.53
C ILE A 56 5.82 -9.99 -15.44
N ILE A 57 6.32 -11.14 -15.00
CA ILE A 57 5.65 -11.93 -13.95
C ILE A 57 5.62 -11.17 -12.62
N ARG A 58 6.70 -10.50 -12.22
CA ARG A 58 6.72 -9.66 -11.01
C ARG A 58 5.72 -8.50 -11.13
N SER A 59 5.69 -7.81 -12.27
CA SER A 59 4.72 -6.74 -12.52
C SER A 59 3.29 -7.25 -12.43
N LEU A 60 2.98 -8.40 -13.05
CA LEU A 60 1.66 -9.03 -12.95
C LEU A 60 1.29 -9.37 -11.50
N MET A 61 2.25 -9.84 -10.70
CA MET A 61 2.03 -10.12 -9.28
C MET A 61 1.79 -8.83 -8.46
N MET A 62 2.39 -7.71 -8.85
CA MET A 62 2.20 -6.40 -8.22
C MET A 62 0.89 -5.72 -8.63
N GLU A 63 0.53 -5.78 -9.92
CA GLU A 63 -0.71 -5.21 -10.46
C GLU A 63 -1.95 -5.99 -9.99
N MET A 64 -1.77 -7.29 -9.74
CA MET A 64 -2.81 -8.17 -9.26
C MET A 64 -2.37 -8.85 -7.97
N PRO A 65 -2.31 -8.11 -6.84
CA PRO A 65 -1.96 -8.70 -5.57
C PRO A 65 -3.00 -9.77 -5.21
N VAL A 66 -2.54 -10.97 -4.87
CA VAL A 66 -3.42 -11.96 -4.23
C VAL A 66 -3.71 -11.41 -2.84
N THR A 67 -4.95 -11.00 -2.61
CA THR A 67 -5.46 -10.77 -1.27
C THR A 67 -5.66 -12.13 -0.60
N LEU A 68 -4.57 -12.77 -0.17
CA LEU A 68 -4.66 -13.88 0.77
C LEU A 68 -5.35 -13.33 2.04
N PRO A 69 -6.30 -14.05 2.65
CA PRO A 69 -6.84 -13.69 3.96
C PRO A 69 -5.79 -14.00 5.04
N SER A 70 -4.67 -13.31 5.01
CA SER A 70 -3.68 -13.31 6.07
C SER A 70 -3.10 -11.92 6.15
N VAL A 71 -3.68 -11.18 7.11
CA VAL A 71 -3.19 -9.93 7.67
C VAL A 71 -2.81 -8.94 6.59
N LYS A 72 -3.78 -8.10 6.21
CA LYS A 72 -3.40 -6.75 5.80
C LYS A 72 -2.50 -6.21 6.91
N VAL A 73 -1.20 -6.07 6.66
CA VAL A 73 -0.41 -5.09 7.39
C VAL A 73 -0.83 -3.76 6.80
N GLU A 74 -2.06 -3.37 7.14
CA GLU A 74 -2.37 -1.96 7.28
C GLU A 74 -1.34 -1.53 8.32
N THR A 75 -0.49 -0.57 8.02
CA THR A 75 0.24 0.19 9.04
C THR A 75 -0.76 1.01 9.87
N GLU A 76 -1.86 0.38 10.29
CA GLU A 76 -2.70 0.81 11.39
C GLU A 76 -2.05 0.23 12.63
N SER A 77 -1.21 1.05 13.27
CA SER A 77 -0.80 0.79 14.65
C SER A 77 -2.04 0.73 15.52
N ARG A 78 -2.52 -0.48 15.81
CA ARG A 78 -3.66 -0.71 16.70
C ARG A 78 -3.19 -0.50 18.13
N VAL A 79 -3.76 0.51 18.80
CA VAL A 79 -3.48 0.81 20.20
C VAL A 79 -4.65 0.31 21.04
N ILE A 80 -4.36 -0.54 22.03
CA ILE A 80 -5.34 -0.95 23.05
C ILE A 80 -5.13 -0.05 24.25
N LEU A 81 -6.12 0.82 24.52
CA LEU A 81 -6.08 1.76 25.63
C LEU A 81 -6.95 1.23 26.77
N GLN A 82 -6.33 0.84 27.89
CA GLN A 82 -7.06 0.56 29.12
C GLN A 82 -7.24 1.86 29.90
N LEU A 83 -8.44 2.44 29.81
CA LEU A 83 -8.82 3.61 30.58
C LEU A 83 -9.60 3.18 31.84
N PRO A 84 -9.42 3.88 32.97
CA PRO A 84 -10.34 3.73 34.09
C PRO A 84 -11.76 4.14 33.68
N PRO A 85 -12.81 3.53 34.27
CA PRO A 85 -14.19 3.70 33.85
C PRO A 85 -14.67 5.16 33.90
N ASP A 86 -14.16 5.94 34.87
CA ASP A 86 -14.49 7.36 34.99
C ASP A 86 -14.00 8.20 33.80
N VAL A 87 -12.81 7.87 33.27
CA VAL A 87 -12.21 8.57 32.12
C VAL A 87 -12.90 8.15 30.82
N GLN A 88 -13.26 6.87 30.69
CA GLN A 88 -14.03 6.39 29.54
C GLN A 88 -15.39 7.10 29.45
N ALA A 89 -16.13 7.17 30.55
CA ALA A 89 -17.44 7.82 30.58
C ALA A 89 -17.36 9.33 30.25
N ALA A 90 -16.30 10.00 30.72
CA ALA A 90 -16.05 11.40 30.38
C ALA A 90 -15.73 11.58 28.89
N LEU A 91 -14.98 10.65 28.30
CA LEU A 91 -14.59 10.68 26.91
C LEU A 91 -15.77 10.38 25.97
N GLU A 92 -16.63 9.42 26.33
CA GLU A 92 -17.88 9.13 25.60
C GLU A 92 -18.84 10.32 25.62
N ARG A 93 -18.98 10.99 26.75
CA ARG A 93 -19.76 12.23 26.84
C ARG A 93 -19.20 13.33 25.92
N LYS A 94 -17.87 13.49 25.88
CA LYS A 94 -17.22 14.47 24.98
C LYS A 94 -17.40 14.10 23.50
N ALA A 95 -17.34 12.82 23.16
CA ALA A 95 -17.58 12.34 21.81
C ALA A 95 -19.05 12.57 21.39
N LEU A 96 -20.01 12.29 22.27
CA LEU A 96 -21.43 12.54 22.06
C LEU A 96 -21.74 14.02 21.87
N ASP A 97 -21.16 14.89 22.70
CA ASP A 97 -21.28 16.35 22.57
C ASP A 97 -20.73 16.84 21.22
N SER A 98 -19.61 16.26 20.78
CA SER A 98 -18.98 16.54 19.48
C SER A 98 -19.70 15.88 18.28
N LYS A 99 -20.77 15.11 18.52
CA LYS A 99 -21.48 14.27 17.53
C LYS A 99 -20.57 13.30 16.76
N MET A 100 -19.48 12.87 17.37
CA MET A 100 -18.50 11.95 16.78
C MET A 100 -18.56 10.60 17.48
N THR A 101 -18.07 9.55 16.83
CA THR A 101 -17.82 8.27 17.52
C THR A 101 -16.63 8.43 18.46
N LEU A 102 -16.57 7.64 19.54
CA LEU A 102 -15.45 7.68 20.49
C LEU A 102 -14.09 7.52 19.80
N THR A 103 -14.02 6.65 18.80
CA THR A 103 -12.83 6.39 17.99
C THR A 103 -12.43 7.61 17.16
N ASP A 104 -13.40 8.27 16.52
CA ASP A 104 -13.16 9.45 15.69
C ASP A 104 -12.76 10.67 16.54
N PHE A 105 -13.38 10.82 17.72
CA PHE A 105 -13.01 11.83 18.71
C PHE A 105 -11.57 11.64 19.20
N LEU A 106 -11.19 10.40 19.53
CA LEU A 106 -9.82 10.05 19.92
C LEU A 106 -8.82 10.28 18.79
N ALA A 107 -9.13 9.85 17.56
CA ALA A 107 -8.27 10.05 16.41
C ALA A 107 -8.05 11.53 16.12
N THR A 108 -9.10 12.35 16.22
CA THR A 108 -9.03 13.80 16.06
C THR A 108 -8.15 14.43 17.15
N LYS A 109 -8.33 14.04 18.41
CA LYS A 109 -7.52 14.56 19.52
C LYS A 109 -6.05 14.14 19.46
N ILE A 110 -5.77 12.91 19.03
CA ILE A 110 -4.40 12.45 18.81
C ILE A 110 -3.75 13.28 17.67
N ASN A 111 -4.47 13.53 16.57
CA ASN A 111 -3.99 14.37 15.48
C ASN A 111 -3.79 15.83 15.90
N GLU A 112 -4.65 16.37 16.77
CA GLU A 112 -4.52 17.71 17.36
C GLU A 112 -3.22 17.81 18.17
N ILE A 113 -2.96 16.86 19.08
CA ILE A 113 -1.73 16.81 19.89
C ILE A 113 -0.48 16.72 19.01
N VAL A 114 -0.52 15.91 17.94
CA VAL A 114 0.61 15.77 17.00
C VAL A 114 0.83 17.05 16.21
N ARG A 115 -0.24 17.76 15.83
CA ARG A 115 -0.16 19.05 15.13
C ARG A 115 0.31 20.19 16.03
N GLU A 116 -0.07 20.20 17.31
CA GLU A 116 0.40 21.18 18.30
C GLU A 116 1.90 21.07 18.58
N GLY A 117 2.53 19.92 18.32
CA GLY A 117 3.98 19.75 18.33
C GLY A 117 4.72 20.25 17.09
N SER A 118 4.00 20.72 16.06
CA SER A 118 4.59 21.24 14.83
C SER A 118 4.38 22.75 14.77
N PRO A 119 5.45 23.58 14.79
CA PRO A 119 5.27 25.01 14.61
C PRO A 119 4.64 25.26 13.24
N ALA A 120 3.63 26.11 13.26
CA ALA A 120 2.89 26.58 12.10
C ALA A 120 3.80 26.85 10.90
N SER A 121 3.54 26.19 9.77
CA SER A 121 3.90 26.76 8.48
C SER A 121 2.94 27.90 8.21
N SER A 122 3.35 29.05 8.73
CA SER A 122 2.88 30.39 8.45
C SER A 122 2.69 30.65 6.94
N LEU A 123 1.58 31.32 6.62
CA LEU A 123 1.36 32.24 5.49
C LEU A 123 1.46 31.68 4.05
N VAL A 124 0.29 31.55 3.41
CA VAL A 124 0.11 32.05 2.04
C VAL A 124 -1.19 32.87 2.01
N ASP A 125 -1.09 34.11 2.47
CA ASP A 125 -2.00 35.18 2.05
C ASP A 125 -1.21 36.05 1.07
N GLU A 126 -1.89 36.43 -0.02
CA GLU A 126 -1.48 37.43 -1.01
C GLU A 126 -0.34 37.07 -1.99
N ILE A 127 -0.69 36.96 -3.27
CA ILE A 127 -0.18 37.77 -4.41
C ILE A 127 -0.45 36.99 -5.71
N GLU A 128 -1.60 37.22 -6.32
CA GLU A 128 -1.75 37.20 -7.79
C GLU A 128 -2.62 38.41 -8.16
N HIS A 129 -1.98 39.57 -8.26
CA HIS A 129 -2.51 40.74 -8.95
C HIS A 129 -1.33 41.58 -9.48
N GLU A 130 -0.66 41.04 -10.48
CA GLU A 130 0.06 41.79 -11.52
C GLU A 130 -0.59 41.31 -12.84
N GLU A 131 -0.91 42.11 -13.85
CA GLU A 131 -0.23 43.28 -14.38
C GLU A 131 -1.17 43.84 -15.47
N PHE A 132 -1.58 45.11 -15.43
CA PHE A 132 -1.83 45.87 -16.66
C PHE A 132 -1.93 47.37 -16.35
N SER A 133 -0.79 48.05 -16.47
CA SER A 133 -0.71 49.45 -16.92
C SER A 133 0.72 49.66 -17.42
N GLU A 134 0.86 49.45 -18.72
CA GLU A 134 2.07 49.72 -19.49
C GLU A 134 2.12 51.23 -19.76
N ASP A 135 2.98 51.94 -19.05
CA ASP A 135 3.36 53.33 -19.35
C ASP A 135 4.42 53.32 -20.44
N LYS A 136 4.18 54.04 -21.55
CA LYS A 136 5.27 54.44 -22.44
C LYS A 136 4.95 55.72 -23.22
N ASP A 137 5.72 56.75 -22.85
CA ASP A 137 6.13 57.98 -23.58
C ASP A 137 5.06 58.97 -24.07
#